data_AF-A0A5Q0TLY5-F1
#
_entry.id   AF-A0A5Q0TLY5-F1
#
_cell.length_a   1.000
_cell.length_b   1.000
_cell.length_c   1.000
_cell.angle_alpha   90.00
_cell.angle_beta   90.00
_cell.angle_gamma   90.00
#
_symmetry.space_group_name_H-M   'P 1'
#
loop_
_entity.id
_entity.type
_entity.pdbx_description
1 polymer ?
#
loop_
_entity_poly.entity_id
_entity_poly.type
_entity_poly.pdbx_seq_one_letter_code
_entity_poly.pdbx_strand_id
1 'polypeptide(L)'
;MGFLSKLFGSKKETKVVEVEPIEFNGFLIYAESISEGSQYRVAGRIVKHIDGEVKTHRFIRSDVLSSQDDANQLMLKKAKLFIEQSGSSMF
;
A
#
# COMPACT_ATOMS: atom_id res chain seq x y z
N MET A 1 -19.21 33.69 14.09
CA MET A 1 -19.03 33.49 12.65
C MET A 1 -18.08 32.31 12.43
N GLY A 2 -18.56 31.24 11.78
CA GLY A 2 -17.71 30.29 11.04
C GLY A 2 -16.84 29.31 11.84
N PHE A 3 -17.47 28.39 12.58
CA PHE A 3 -16.93 27.04 12.76
C PHE A 3 -17.00 26.33 11.38
N LEU A 4 -16.08 25.41 11.06
CA LEU A 4 -16.09 24.42 9.94
C LEU A 4 -15.00 24.50 8.85
N SER A 5 -14.02 25.42 8.87
CA SER A 5 -13.01 25.49 7.77
C SER A 5 -11.73 24.67 7.96
N LYS A 6 -11.69 23.68 8.87
CA LYS A 6 -10.50 22.80 9.06
C LYS A 6 -10.64 21.39 8.49
N LEU A 7 -11.70 21.14 7.72
CA LEU A 7 -11.86 19.96 6.87
C LEU A 7 -11.17 20.14 5.50
N PHE A 8 -9.98 20.76 5.47
CA PHE A 8 -9.11 20.67 4.31
C PHE A 8 -8.40 19.31 4.39
N GLY A 9 -9.17 18.27 4.05
CA GLY A 9 -8.63 16.98 3.67
C GLY A 9 -7.72 17.23 2.48
N SER A 10 -6.44 17.42 2.77
CA SER A 10 -5.36 17.34 1.81
C SER A 10 -5.42 15.94 1.20
N LYS A 11 -6.25 15.82 0.16
CA LYS A 11 -6.27 14.72 -0.80
C LYS A 11 -4.88 14.75 -1.40
N LYS A 12 -3.99 14.03 -0.73
CA LYS A 12 -2.64 13.75 -1.18
C LYS A 12 -2.88 13.13 -2.56
N GLU A 13 -2.63 13.91 -3.61
CA GLU A 13 -2.46 13.40 -4.96
C GLU A 13 -1.36 12.35 -4.84
N THR A 14 -1.81 11.13 -4.58
CA THR A 14 -0.99 9.95 -4.65
C THR A 14 -0.75 9.85 -6.13
N LYS A 15 0.43 10.33 -6.56
CA LYS A 15 1.00 9.98 -7.86
C LYS A 15 0.75 8.49 -8.00
N VAL A 16 -0.24 8.16 -8.81
CA VAL A 16 -0.58 6.78 -9.14
C VAL A 16 0.58 6.36 -10.02
N VAL A 17 1.63 5.84 -9.41
CA VAL A 17 2.51 4.94 -10.15
C VAL A 17 1.53 3.88 -10.67
N GLU A 18 1.43 3.75 -11.99
CA GLU A 18 0.58 2.77 -12.69
C GLU A 18 1.11 1.35 -12.43
N VAL A 19 1.25 0.98 -11.16
CA VAL A 19 1.40 -0.40 -10.74
C VAL A 19 0.00 -0.97 -10.73
N GLU A 20 -0.22 -2.02 -11.51
CA GLU A 20 -1.47 -2.76 -11.52
C GLU A 20 -1.75 -3.28 -10.10
N PRO A 21 -2.81 -2.79 -9.44
CA PRO A 21 -3.17 -3.30 -8.13
C PRO A 21 -3.71 -4.71 -8.26
N ILE A 22 -3.30 -5.57 -7.32
CA ILE A 22 -3.86 -6.91 -7.21
C ILE A 22 -4.92 -6.87 -6.12
N GLU A 23 -6.15 -7.20 -6.52
CA GLU A 23 -7.24 -7.40 -5.58
C GLU A 23 -7.09 -8.74 -4.85
N PHE A 24 -7.22 -8.70 -3.53
CA PHE A 24 -7.17 -9.88 -2.67
C PHE A 24 -8.05 -9.67 -1.43
N ASN A 25 -9.05 -10.53 -1.22
CA ASN A 25 -9.98 -10.45 -0.08
C ASN A 25 -10.66 -9.08 0.11
N GLY A 26 -10.93 -8.36 -0.99
CA GLY A 26 -11.49 -7.00 -0.95
C GLY A 26 -10.49 -5.91 -0.55
N PHE A 27 -9.19 -6.22 -0.56
CA PHE A 27 -8.10 -5.26 -0.42
C PHE A 27 -7.39 -5.10 -1.76
N LEU A 28 -6.96 -3.89 -2.09
CA LEU A 28 -6.15 -3.58 -3.26
C LEU A 28 -4.69 -3.47 -2.84
N ILE A 29 -3.85 -4.38 -3.34
CA ILE A 29 -2.43 -4.42 -3.03
C ILE A 29 -1.65 -3.80 -4.20
N TYR A 30 -0.90 -2.75 -3.91
CA TYR A 30 -0.01 -2.09 -4.87
C TYR A 30 1.43 -2.45 -4.51
N ALA A 31 2.11 -3.16 -5.42
CA ALA A 31 3.52 -3.50 -5.27
C ALA A 31 4.39 -2.34 -5.77
N GLU A 32 4.68 -1.41 -4.87
CA GLU A 32 5.49 -0.22 -5.17
C GLU A 32 6.89 -0.40 -4.56
N SER A 33 7.67 -1.36 -5.07
CA SER A 33 9.04 -1.58 -4.60
C SER A 33 9.87 -0.30 -4.75
N ILE A 34 10.66 0.00 -3.72
CA ILE A 34 11.45 1.23 -3.66
C ILE A 34 12.86 0.91 -4.14
N SER A 35 13.29 1.53 -5.24
CA SER A 35 14.67 1.43 -5.69
C SER A 35 15.59 2.14 -4.69
N GLU A 36 16.53 1.38 -4.12
CA GLU A 36 17.60 1.86 -3.23
C GLU A 36 18.95 1.51 -3.86
N GLY A 37 19.40 2.39 -4.76
CA GLY A 37 20.66 2.20 -5.48
C GLY A 37 20.58 1.03 -6.46
N SER A 38 21.34 -0.04 -6.19
CA SER A 38 21.37 -1.26 -7.01
C SER A 38 20.36 -2.32 -6.59
N GLN A 39 19.56 -2.06 -5.55
CA GLN A 39 18.59 -2.99 -5.00
C GLN A 39 17.20 -2.37 -4.96
N TYR A 40 16.20 -3.22 -4.77
CA TYR A 40 14.79 -2.89 -4.67
C TYR A 40 14.28 -3.37 -3.33
N ARG A 41 13.91 -2.41 -2.48
CA ARG A 41 13.26 -2.68 -1.21
C ARG A 41 11.84 -3.12 -1.44
N VAL A 42 11.46 -4.18 -0.74
CA VAL A 42 10.11 -4.73 -0.76
C VAL A 42 9.19 -3.74 -0.06
N ALA A 43 8.40 -3.02 -0.86
CA ALA A 43 7.52 -1.97 -0.39
C ALA A 43 6.25 -1.93 -1.25
N GLY A 44 5.21 -1.34 -0.67
CA GLY A 44 3.95 -1.16 -1.34
C GLY A 44 2.90 -0.56 -0.42
N ARG A 45 1.65 -0.58 -0.88
CA ARG A 45 0.51 -0.13 -0.09
C ARG A 45 -0.65 -1.07 -0.25
N ILE A 46 -1.46 -1.17 0.80
CA ILE A 46 -2.69 -1.93 0.83
C ILE A 46 -3.82 -0.93 1.04
N VAL A 47 -4.78 -0.90 0.13
CA VAL A 47 -5.92 0.01 0.18
C VAL A 47 -7.19 -0.81 0.39
N LYS A 48 -8.09 -0.37 1.25
CA LYS A 48 -9.41 -0.97 1.41
C LYS A 48 -10.46 0.09 1.66
N HIS A 49 -11.66 -0.18 1.15
CA HIS A 49 -12.84 0.61 1.43
C HIS A 49 -13.57 -0.01 2.62
N ILE A 50 -13.69 0.73 3.72
CA ILE A 50 -14.39 0.30 4.96
C ILE A 50 -15.38 1.41 5.31
N ASP A 51 -16.66 1.09 5.43
CA ASP A 51 -17.73 2.03 5.82
C ASP A 51 -17.76 3.35 5.01
N GLY A 52 -17.43 3.28 3.72
CA GLY A 52 -17.38 4.45 2.83
C GLY A 52 -16.09 5.27 2.93
N GLU A 53 -15.16 4.90 3.81
CA GLU A 53 -13.84 5.52 3.92
C GLU A 53 -12.76 4.67 3.22
N VAL A 54 -11.85 5.35 2.51
CA VAL A 54 -10.68 4.71 1.89
C VAL A 54 -9.56 4.66 2.93
N LYS A 55 -9.27 3.48 3.46
CA LYS A 55 -8.13 3.25 4.35
C LYS A 55 -6.93 2.80 3.52
N THR A 56 -5.77 3.41 3.78
CA THR A 56 -4.51 3.09 3.10
C THR A 56 -3.46 2.73 4.14
N HIS A 57 -2.88 1.54 4.01
CA HIS A 57 -1.84 1.02 4.88
C HIS A 57 -0.56 0.89 4.07
N ARG A 58 0.51 1.56 4.52
CA ARG A 58 1.80 1.50 3.85
C ARG A 58 2.55 0.28 4.38
N PHE A 59 2.95 -0.61 3.48
CA PHE A 59 3.69 -1.81 3.82
C PHE A 59 5.13 -1.65 3.31
N ILE A 60 6.08 -1.54 4.24
CA ILE A 60 7.50 -1.42 3.92
C ILE A 60 8.24 -2.48 4.72
N ARG A 61 9.10 -3.23 4.03
CA ARG A 61 9.95 -4.25 4.63
C ARG A 61 11.41 -3.81 4.60
N SER A 62 12.21 -4.37 5.50
CA SER A 62 13.67 -4.21 5.49
C SER A 62 14.34 -5.11 4.44
N ASP A 63 13.61 -6.08 3.88
CA ASP A 63 14.09 -6.97 2.83
C ASP A 63 14.32 -6.17 1.53
N VAL A 64 15.48 -6.37 0.92
CA VAL A 64 15.89 -5.77 -0.36
C VAL A 64 16.33 -6.88 -1.31
N LEU A 65 15.96 -6.74 -2.58
CA LEU A 65 16.25 -7.73 -3.63
C LEU A 65 16.97 -7.04 -4.80
N SER A 66 17.80 -7.77 -5.54
CA SER A 66 18.50 -7.21 -6.71
C SER A 66 17.58 -7.00 -7.92
N SER A 67 16.44 -7.71 -7.96
CA SER A 67 15.44 -7.62 -9.03
C SER A 67 14.16 -6.93 -8.55
N GLN A 68 13.66 -6.00 -9.35
CA GLN A 68 12.39 -5.31 -9.08
C GLN A 68 11.20 -6.27 -9.11
N ASP A 69 11.19 -7.22 -10.07
CA ASP A 69 10.10 -8.19 -10.20
C ASP A 69 10.03 -9.10 -8.96
N ASP A 70 11.18 -9.60 -8.51
CA ASP A 70 11.25 -10.41 -7.29
C ASP A 70 10.78 -9.61 -6.07
N ALA A 71 11.16 -8.33 -5.97
CA ALA A 71 10.70 -7.45 -4.89
C ALA A 71 9.18 -7.25 -4.91
N ASN A 72 8.61 -7.07 -6.10
CA ASN A 72 7.18 -6.93 -6.29
C ASN A 72 6.44 -8.23 -5.95
N GLN A 73 6.91 -9.38 -6.44
CA GLN A 73 6.32 -10.68 -6.12
C GLN A 73 6.39 -11.01 -4.63
N LEU A 74 7.53 -10.72 -3.98
CA LEU A 74 7.68 -10.92 -2.54
C LEU A 74 6.74 -9.98 -1.78
N MET A 75 6.63 -8.72 -2.21
CA MET A 75 5.69 -7.75 -1.64
C MET A 75 4.26 -8.29 -1.69
N LEU A 76 3.81 -8.77 -2.85
CA LEU A 76 2.47 -9.30 -3.04
C LEU A 76 2.21 -10.51 -2.14
N LYS A 77 3.13 -11.48 -2.10
CA LYS A 77 3.01 -12.66 -1.25
C LYS A 77 2.94 -12.27 0.23
N LYS A 78 3.80 -11.36 0.68
CA LYS A 78 3.82 -10.89 2.08
C LYS A 78 2.58 -10.08 2.45
N ALA A 79 2.10 -9.23 1.54
CA ALA A 79 0.87 -8.47 1.74
C ALA A 79 -0.34 -9.39 1.86
N LYS A 80 -0.46 -10.42 1.01
CA LYS A 80 -1.53 -11.43 1.11
C LYS A 80 -1.53 -12.14 2.47
N LEU A 81 -0.37 -12.65 2.88
CA LEU A 81 -0.21 -13.29 4.20
C LEU A 81 -0.53 -12.33 5.34
N PHE A 82 -0.10 -11.07 5.24
CA PHE A 82 -0.39 -10.05 6.25
C PHE A 82 -1.90 -9.75 6.34
N ILE A 83 -2.58 -9.67 5.20
CA ILE A 83 -4.04 -9.50 5.13
C ILE A 83 -4.74 -10.73 5.73
N GLU A 84 -4.27 -11.94 5.49
CA GLU A 84 -4.87 -13.14 6.09
C GLU A 84 -4.69 -13.18 7.61
N GLN A 85 -3.54 -12.74 8.11
CA GLN A 85 -3.24 -12.72 9.55
C GLN A 85 -3.91 -11.57 10.30
N SER A 86 -3.92 -10.36 9.72
CA SER A 86 -4.40 -9.15 10.39
C SER A 86 -5.83 -8.77 9.98
N GLY A 87 -6.24 -9.14 8.76
CA GLY A 87 -7.55 -8.84 8.22
C GLY A 87 -7.89 -7.36 8.24
N SER A 88 -9.11 -7.04 8.66
CA SER A 88 -9.58 -5.66 8.79
C SER A 88 -8.98 -4.91 9.99
N SER A 89 -8.29 -5.61 10.91
CA SER A 89 -7.72 -5.01 12.13
C SER A 89 -6.42 -4.22 11.86
N MET A 90 -5.89 -4.26 10.64
CA MET A 90 -4.66 -3.54 10.27
C MET A 90 -4.85 -2.05 9.93
N PHE A 91 -6.10 -1.59 9.88
CA PHE A 91 -6.50 -0.21 9.58
C PHE A 91 -7.04 0.51 10.82
#